data_AF-A0A3B8UQH6-F1
#
_entry.id   AF-A0A3B8UQH6-F1
#
_cell.length_a   1.000
_cell.length_b   1.000
_cell.length_c   1.000
_cell.angle_alpha   90.00
_cell.angle_beta   90.00
_cell.angle_gamma   90.00
#
_symmetry.space_group_name_H-M   'P 1'
#
loop_
_entity.id
_entity.type
_entity.pdbx_description
1 polymer ?
#
loop_
_entity_poly.entity_id
_entity_poly.type
_entity_poly.pdbx_seq_one_letter_code
_entity_poly.pdbx_strand_id
1 'polypeptide(L)' 'KPSGVDYELLTPDDMVIMDLEGNRIEGRYNPSSDTQTHIELYKAFDKIGGIVHTHSSYATSWAQAGRSIPCYGTTHA' A
#
# COMPACT_ATOMS: atom_id res chain seq x y z
N LYS A 1 5.13 -4.61 -3.09
CA LYS A 1 6.06 -4.04 -4.09
C LYS A 1 7.46 -3.91 -3.48
N PRO A 2 8.54 -4.22 -4.20
CA PRO A 2 9.90 -3.85 -3.80
C PRO A 2 10.09 -2.32 -3.72
N SER A 3 10.94 -1.89 -2.79
CA SER A 3 11.34 -0.49 -2.68
C SER A 3 12.30 -0.10 -3.81
N GLY A 4 12.18 1.12 -4.33
CA GLY A 4 13.12 1.70 -5.30
C GLY A 4 13.07 1.15 -6.74
N VAL A 5 12.21 0.17 -7.04
CA VAL A 5 12.01 -0.31 -8.42
C VAL A 5 10.89 0.49 -9.09
N ASP A 6 11.19 1.02 -10.28
CA ASP A 6 10.24 1.75 -11.11
C ASP A 6 9.12 0.83 -11.61
N TYR A 7 7.90 1.34 -11.73
CA TYR A 7 6.74 0.52 -12.08
C TYR A 7 6.84 -0.08 -13.49
N GLU A 8 7.41 0.65 -14.44
CA GLU A 8 7.56 0.19 -15.83
C GLU A 8 8.54 -0.99 -15.97
N LEU A 9 9.45 -1.15 -15.02
CA LEU A 9 10.46 -2.23 -15.02
C LEU A 9 10.07 -3.40 -14.11
N LEU A 10 8.94 -3.29 -13.42
CA LEU A 10 8.51 -4.24 -12.41
C LEU A 10 8.03 -5.54 -13.04
N THR A 11 8.64 -6.65 -12.65
CA THR A 11 8.22 -8.00 -13.05
C THR A 11 7.68 -8.77 -11.84
N PRO A 12 6.91 -9.86 -12.05
CA PRO A 12 6.49 -10.73 -10.96
C PRO A 12 7.65 -11.26 -10.10
N ASP A 13 8.81 -11.56 -10.72
CA ASP A 13 10.01 -12.07 -10.04
C ASP A 13 10.69 -11.02 -9.14
N ASP A 14 10.28 -9.75 -9.24
CA ASP A 14 10.78 -8.67 -8.39
C ASP A 14 9.97 -8.51 -7.11
N MET A 15 8.87 -9.26 -6.96
CA MET A 15 8.06 -9.19 -5.75
C MET A 15 8.83 -9.73 -4.55
N VAL A 16 8.52 -9.16 -3.39
CA VAL A 16 9.09 -9.56 -2.11
C VAL A 16 7.98 -10.21 -1.31
N ILE A 17 8.17 -11.48 -0.96
CA ILE A 17 7.22 -12.25 -0.16
C ILE A 17 7.60 -12.06 1.31
N MET A 18 6.62 -11.65 2.12
CA MET A 18 6.76 -11.39 3.54
C MET A 18 5.79 -12.28 4.30
N ASP A 19 6.16 -12.74 5.49
CA ASP A 19 5.20 -13.31 6.43
C ASP A 19 4.44 -12.21 7.20
N LEU A 20 3.47 -12.61 8.02
CA LEU A 20 2.71 -11.67 8.87
C LEU A 20 3.47 -11.24 10.14
N GLU A 21 4.68 -11.76 10.38
CA GLU A 21 5.56 -11.30 11.46
C GLU A 21 6.50 -10.18 10.99
N GLY A 22 6.57 -9.93 9.69
CA GLY A 22 7.42 -8.90 9.08
C GLY A 22 8.76 -9.45 8.56
N ASN A 23 8.95 -10.77 8.54
CA ASN A 23 10.15 -11.39 8.00
C ASN A 23 10.02 -11.58 6.49
N ARG A 24 11.14 -11.43 5.79
CA ARG A 24 11.22 -11.76 4.35
C ARG A 24 11.28 -13.26 4.18
N ILE A 25 10.33 -13.83 3.46
CA ILE A 25 10.35 -15.22 3.02
C ILE A 25 11.17 -15.34 1.73
N GLU A 26 10.86 -14.50 0.72
CA GLU A 26 11.50 -14.55 -0.61
C GLU A 26 11.64 -13.15 -1.23
N GLY A 27 12.50 -13.05 -2.24
CA GLY A 27 12.71 -11.84 -3.05
C GLY A 27 14.09 -11.19 -2.83
N ARG A 28 14.68 -10.71 -3.92
CA ARG A 28 16.04 -10.11 -3.89
C ARG A 28 16.06 -8.65 -3.43
N TYR A 29 14.98 -7.92 -3.69
CA TYR A 29 14.88 -6.49 -3.35
C TYR A 29 14.44 -6.26 -1.92
N ASN A 30 14.66 -5.05 -1.43
CA ASN A 30 14.09 -4.61 -0.16
C ASN A 30 12.56 -4.48 -0.28
N PRO A 31 11.80 -4.88 0.76
CA PRO A 31 10.36 -4.67 0.79
C PRO A 31 10.03 -3.18 0.83
N SER A 32 8.78 -2.82 0.54
CA SER A 32 8.30 -1.44 0.65
C SER A 32 8.46 -0.91 2.08
N SER A 33 8.68 0.40 2.24
CA SER A 33 8.59 1.07 3.54
C SER A 33 7.22 0.90 4.19
N ASP A 34 6.17 0.71 3.39
CA ASP A 34 4.78 0.57 3.87
C ASP A 34 4.41 -0.85 4.31
N THR A 35 5.36 -1.80 4.24
CA THR A 35 5.11 -3.22 4.50
C THR A 35 4.53 -3.47 5.90
N GLN A 36 5.06 -2.78 6.93
CA GLN A 36 4.55 -2.97 8.29
C GLN A 36 3.08 -2.53 8.40
N THR A 37 2.72 -1.40 7.79
CA THR A 37 1.33 -0.93 7.76
C THR A 37 0.42 -1.95 7.07
N HIS A 38 0.86 -2.53 5.94
CA HIS A 38 0.10 -3.54 5.23
C HIS A 38 -0.13 -4.80 6.09
N ILE A 39 0.89 -5.26 6.82
CA ILE A 39 0.79 -6.41 7.73
C ILE A 39 -0.26 -6.17 8.81
N GLU A 40 -0.24 -5.00 9.46
CA GLU A 40 -1.22 -4.68 10.50
C GLU A 40 -2.64 -4.62 9.94
N LEU A 41 -2.83 -4.13 8.71
CA LEU A 41 -4.12 -4.15 8.03
C LEU A 41 -4.59 -5.58 7.71
N TYR A 42 -3.71 -6.47 7.24
CA TYR A 42 -4.08 -7.86 7.02
C TYR A 42 -4.45 -8.59 8.31
N LYS A 43 -3.78 -8.29 9.43
CA LYS A 43 -4.12 -8.84 10.76
C LYS A 43 -5.44 -8.30 11.30
N ALA A 44 -5.74 -7.03 11.06
CA ALA A 44 -6.93 -6.37 11.59
C ALA A 44 -8.21 -6.67 10.78
N PHE A 45 -8.08 -7.02 9.50
CA PHE A 45 -9.20 -7.15 8.59
C PHE A 45 -9.17 -8.47 7.81
N ASP A 46 -9.69 -9.55 8.39
CA ASP A 46 -9.67 -10.91 7.78
C ASP A 46 -10.27 -11.03 6.37
N LYS A 47 -11.05 -10.04 5.92
CA LYS A 47 -11.74 -10.06 4.62
C LYS A 47 -11.02 -9.30 3.52
N ILE A 48 -9.94 -8.55 3.81
CA ILE A 48 -9.24 -7.82 2.75
C ILE A 48 -8.33 -8.77 1.96
N GLY A 49 -8.38 -8.69 0.63
CA GLY A 49 -7.55 -9.50 -0.27
C GLY A 49 -6.39 -8.73 -0.91
N GLY A 50 -6.30 -7.43 -0.68
CA GLY A 50 -5.28 -6.57 -1.29
C GLY A 50 -5.32 -5.14 -0.74
N ILE A 51 -4.17 -4.49 -0.78
CA ILE A 51 -3.97 -3.11 -0.29
C ILE A 51 -3.21 -2.32 -1.35
N VAL A 52 -3.70 -1.13 -1.67
CA VAL A 52 -3.03 -0.18 -2.57
C VAL A 52 -2.79 1.13 -1.82
N HIS A 53 -1.52 1.51 -1.73
CA HIS A 53 -1.12 2.82 -1.22
C HIS A 53 -0.84 3.76 -2.39
N THR A 54 -1.33 5.01 -2.33
CA THR A 54 -1.14 6.01 -3.38
C THR A 54 -0.87 7.39 -2.80
N HIS A 55 -0.13 8.21 -3.55
CA HIS A 55 -0.02 9.65 -3.31
C HIS A 55 -0.85 10.43 -4.33
N SER A 56 -2.14 10.07 -4.48
CA SER A 56 -3.04 10.78 -5.39
C SER A 56 -3.29 12.21 -4.87
N SER A 57 -3.27 13.20 -5.77
CA SER A 57 -3.19 14.62 -5.40
C SER A 57 -4.30 15.05 -4.45
N TYR A 58 -5.57 14.78 -4.78
CA TYR A 58 -6.70 15.21 -3.96
C TYR A 58 -6.76 14.51 -2.61
N ALA A 59 -6.62 13.18 -2.56
CA ALA A 59 -6.63 12.44 -1.30
C ALA A 59 -5.50 12.91 -0.37
N THR A 60 -4.31 13.15 -0.95
CA THR A 60 -3.15 13.65 -0.21
C THR A 60 -3.40 15.06 0.31
N SER A 61 -4.00 15.96 -0.47
CA SER A 61 -4.37 17.31 0.01
C SER A 61 -5.34 17.28 1.20
N TRP A 62 -6.35 16.40 1.19
CA TRP A 62 -7.26 16.23 2.33
C TRP A 62 -6.54 15.71 3.58
N ALA A 63 -5.66 14.71 3.41
CA ALA A 63 -4.87 14.16 4.51
C ALA A 63 -3.93 15.21 5.12
N GLN A 64 -3.21 15.98 4.30
CA GLN A 64 -2.31 17.04 4.75
C GLN A 64 -3.06 18.20 5.43
N ALA A 65 -4.30 18.46 5.03
CA ALA A 65 -5.16 19.42 5.71
C ALA A 65 -5.68 18.93 7.07
N GLY A 66 -5.42 17.67 7.45
CA GLY A 66 -5.96 17.06 8.68
C GLY A 66 -7.48 16.90 8.65
N ARG A 67 -8.07 16.81 7.45
CA ARG A 67 -9.53 16.78 7.27
C ARG A 67 -9.98 15.41 6.79
N SER A 68 -11.03 14.88 7.42
CA SER A 68 -11.74 13.71 6.91
C SER A 68 -12.42 14.02 5.58
N ILE A 69 -12.53 13.03 4.71
CA ILE A 69 -13.29 13.14 3.46
C ILE A 69 -14.79 13.07 3.79
N PRO A 70 -15.56 14.14 3.57
CA PRO A 70 -16.99 14.14 3.84
C PRO A 70 -17.75 13.38 2.75
N CYS A 71 -18.90 12.80 3.09
CA CYS A 71 -19.77 12.11 2.14
C CYS A 71 -20.54 13.11 1.26
N TYR A 72 -19.87 13.75 0.31
CA TYR A 72 -20.50 14.70 -0.61
C TYR A 72 -21.26 14.02 -1.76
N GLY A 73 -20.90 12.78 -2.11
CA GLY A 73 -21.55 12.01 -3.18
C GLY A 73 -20.64 10.91 -3.72
N THR A 74 -21.18 10.02 -4.55
CA THR A 74 -20.45 8.89 -5.15
C THR A 74 -19.98 9.15 -6.58
N THR A 75 -20.26 10.34 -7.14
CA THR A 75 -19.94 10.71 -8.53
C THR A 75 -19.43 12.14 -8.60
N HIS A 76 -18.57 12.44 -9.57
CA HIS A 76 -18.29 13.81 -9.99
C HIS A 76 -19.62 14.44 -10.41
N ALA A 77 -20.11 15.41 -9.63
CA ALA A 77 -21.15 16.34 -10.04
C ALA A 77 -20.54 17.75 -9.96
#